data_AF-A0A7S1YAM0-F1
#
_entry.id   AF-A0A7S1YAM0-F1
#
_cell.length_a   1.000
_cell.length_b   1.000
_cell.length_c   1.000
_cell.angle_alpha   90.00
_cell.angle_beta   90.00
_cell.angle_gamma   90.00
#
_symmetry.space_group_name_H-M   'P 1'
#
loop_
_entity.id
_entity.type
_entity.pdbx_description
1 polymer ?
#
loop_
_entity_poly.entity_id
_entity_poly.type
_entity_poly.pdbx_seq_one_letter_code
_entity_poly.pdbx_strand_id
1 'polypeptide(L)'
;LMEGRVTALSIAEMRAGVLFESARAPGFSSLLMHLTTSEVPSAASEARNEPWSRDYLTGFASQIRSVELPDEVEGDKFCEAAAWLLVHRSQILVAVVHGLDDCRQQVVLLAPMQYRVSRGQRAFVIQSSTDKHMADPSDKSQRLHDLEAYVAVPESLPLLPLQAWHDAAATDDADPSAASPSGTRKSSAIAHASTIEAATKAFQAAQSSDVVSPLDTAGATSDTQKACEQLSGKYLRIFEEFDYEHTGRISASVFHKILKRHLGMSKLSSKQARALFDLIDTDLSGHISSSEF
;
A
#
# COMPACT_ATOMS: atom_id res chain seq x y z
N LEU A 1 2.62 -27.40 23.73
CA LEU A 1 3.60 -26.31 23.55
C LEU A 1 3.46 -25.83 22.11
N MET A 2 2.82 -24.68 21.89
CA MET A 2 2.79 -24.07 20.56
C MET A 2 4.16 -23.48 20.30
N GLU A 3 4.88 -23.99 19.30
CA GLU A 3 6.08 -23.34 18.78
C GLU A 3 5.68 -21.94 18.31
N GLY A 4 6.08 -20.92 19.08
CA GLY A 4 5.82 -19.54 18.73
C GLY A 4 6.56 -19.21 17.44
N ARG A 5 5.82 -18.86 16.38
CA ARG A 5 6.43 -18.28 15.18
C ARG A 5 7.00 -16.93 15.57
N VAL A 6 8.32 -16.79 15.50
CA VAL A 6 9.01 -15.50 15.68
C VAL A 6 8.93 -14.76 14.36
N THR A 7 8.17 -13.68 14.33
CA THR A 7 8.12 -12.76 13.18
C THR A 7 8.99 -11.55 13.47
N ALA A 8 10.02 -11.32 12.66
CA ALA A 8 10.80 -10.09 12.68
C ALA A 8 10.12 -9.05 11.77
N LEU A 9 9.86 -7.85 12.31
CA LEU A 9 9.28 -6.75 11.55
C LEU A 9 10.39 -5.77 11.15
N SER A 10 10.69 -5.67 9.86
CA SER A 10 11.62 -4.66 9.34
C SER A 10 10.94 -3.30 9.22
N ILE A 11 11.27 -2.36 10.11
CA ILE A 11 10.73 -0.99 10.09
C ILE A 11 11.09 -0.27 8.79
N ALA A 12 12.31 -0.49 8.28
CA ALA A 12 12.79 0.14 7.05
C ALA A 12 11.98 -0.32 5.83
N GLU A 13 11.74 -1.63 5.72
CA GLU A 13 10.93 -2.23 4.64
C GLU A 13 9.49 -1.75 4.71
N MET A 14 8.87 -1.80 5.90
CA MET A 14 7.50 -1.34 6.10
C MET A 14 7.35 0.14 5.72
N ARG A 15 8.29 1.01 6.15
CA ARG A 15 8.27 2.43 5.81
C ARG A 15 8.42 2.66 4.30
N ALA A 16 9.34 1.97 3.64
CA ALA A 16 9.55 2.10 2.20
C ALA A 16 8.30 1.66 1.41
N GLY A 17 7.72 0.50 1.75
CA GLY A 17 6.52 -0.03 1.10
C GLY A 17 5.31 0.89 1.27
N VAL A 18 5.08 1.41 2.48
CA VAL A 18 3.95 2.32 2.76
C VAL A 18 4.09 3.66 2.03
N LEU A 19 5.30 4.21 1.95
CA LEU A 19 5.56 5.43 1.18
C LEU A 19 5.40 5.19 -0.33
N PHE A 20 5.84 4.04 -0.82
CA PHE A 20 5.66 3.66 -2.22
C PHE A 20 4.17 3.58 -2.60
N GLU A 21 3.34 2.90 -1.80
CA GLU A 21 1.90 2.84 -2.06
C GLU A 21 1.21 4.21 -1.87
N SER A 22 1.70 5.05 -0.95
CA SER A 22 1.21 6.43 -0.83
C SER A 22 1.50 7.29 -2.06
N ALA A 23 2.56 6.98 -2.81
CA ALA A 23 2.84 7.66 -4.08
C ALA A 23 1.85 7.25 -5.19
N ARG A 24 1.22 6.07 -5.07
CA ARG A 24 0.17 5.59 -5.99
C ARG A 24 -1.22 6.09 -5.56
N ALA A 25 -1.46 6.17 -4.26
CA ALA A 25 -2.70 6.64 -3.66
C ALA A 25 -2.40 7.60 -2.49
N PRO A 26 -2.40 8.93 -2.71
CA PRO A 26 -2.15 9.91 -1.65
C PRO A 26 -3.08 9.71 -0.45
N GLY A 27 -2.51 9.71 0.76
CA GLY A 27 -3.23 9.46 2.01
C GLY A 27 -3.27 8.00 2.47
N PHE A 28 -2.81 7.05 1.65
CA PHE A 28 -2.78 5.62 2.01
C PHE A 28 -1.98 5.32 3.28
N SER A 29 -0.82 5.95 3.46
CA SER A 29 -0.01 5.80 4.68
C SER A 29 -0.75 6.20 5.95
N SER A 30 -1.43 7.36 5.95
CA SER A 30 -2.24 7.82 7.08
C SER A 30 -3.39 6.86 7.36
N LEU A 31 -4.08 6.39 6.31
CA LEU A 31 -5.13 5.38 6.45
C LEU A 31 -4.60 4.10 7.11
N LEU A 32 -3.51 3.53 6.59
CA LEU A 32 -2.95 2.28 7.11
C LEU A 32 -2.45 2.44 8.55
N MET A 33 -1.89 3.60 8.89
CA MET A 33 -1.50 3.90 10.26
C MET A 33 -2.71 3.89 11.19
N HIS A 34 -3.81 4.56 10.83
CA HIS A 34 -5.02 4.55 11.67
C HIS A 34 -5.62 3.15 11.83
N LEU A 35 -5.68 2.38 10.74
CA LEU A 35 -6.22 1.01 10.75
C LEU A 35 -5.44 0.05 11.65
N THR A 36 -4.18 0.36 11.97
CA THR A 36 -3.29 -0.48 12.79
C THR A 36 -3.11 0.06 14.21
N THR A 37 -3.32 1.36 14.45
CA THR A 37 -3.36 1.93 15.81
C THR A 37 -4.66 1.59 16.54
N SER A 38 -4.55 1.14 17.79
CA SER A 38 -5.74 0.84 18.61
C SER A 38 -6.29 2.04 19.40
N GLU A 39 -5.56 3.14 19.46
CA GLU A 39 -5.87 4.27 20.35
C GLU A 39 -6.72 5.33 19.66
N VAL A 40 -7.89 5.62 20.23
CA VAL A 40 -8.65 6.83 19.87
C VAL A 40 -8.00 8.01 20.59
N PRO A 41 -7.48 9.02 19.87
CA PRO A 41 -6.81 10.15 20.51
C PRO A 41 -7.82 10.89 21.41
N SER A 42 -7.50 10.95 22.71
CA SER A 42 -8.29 11.70 23.69
C SER A 42 -8.43 13.19 23.34
N ALA A 43 -7.53 13.72 22.50
CA ALA A 43 -7.53 15.08 21.99
C ALA A 43 -8.60 15.34 20.90
N ALA A 44 -9.32 14.31 20.43
CA ALA A 44 -10.38 14.44 19.44
C ALA A 44 -11.68 15.05 20.00
N SER A 45 -11.68 15.67 21.18
CA SER A 45 -12.85 16.35 21.75
C SER A 45 -13.01 17.77 21.19
N GLU A 46 -11.92 18.50 20.97
CA GLU A 46 -11.96 19.91 20.53
C GLU A 46 -12.13 20.04 19.01
N ALA A 47 -11.64 19.06 18.23
CA ALA A 47 -11.74 19.07 16.78
C ALA A 47 -13.18 18.79 16.27
N ARG A 48 -14.13 18.34 17.11
CA ARG A 48 -15.44 17.77 16.70
C ARG A 48 -16.40 18.72 16.00
N ASN A 49 -16.15 20.03 16.05
CA ASN A 49 -17.10 21.01 15.57
C ASN A 49 -17.03 21.22 14.04
N GLU A 50 -15.95 20.78 13.40
CA GLU A 50 -15.81 20.86 11.94
C GLU A 50 -16.43 19.62 11.25
N PRO A 51 -17.21 19.78 10.16
CA PRO A 51 -17.82 18.64 9.47
C PRO A 51 -16.79 17.60 8.97
N TRP A 52 -15.67 18.06 8.41
CA TRP A 52 -14.62 17.18 7.89
C TRP A 52 -13.95 16.33 8.99
N SER A 53 -13.84 16.88 10.20
CA SER A 53 -13.18 16.18 11.31
C SER A 53 -14.04 15.05 11.82
N ARG A 54 -15.37 15.21 11.83
CA ARG A 54 -16.31 14.15 12.20
C ARG A 54 -16.20 12.95 11.25
N ASP A 55 -16.14 13.20 9.95
CA ASP A 55 -16.05 12.14 8.94
C ASP A 55 -14.67 11.46 9.01
N TYR A 56 -13.61 12.24 9.18
CA TYR A 56 -12.27 11.70 9.43
C TYR A 56 -12.20 10.84 10.71
N LEU A 57 -12.76 11.32 11.82
CA LEU A 57 -12.79 10.59 13.09
C LEU A 57 -13.65 9.32 13.02
N THR A 58 -14.69 9.32 12.18
CA THR A 58 -15.48 8.12 11.88
C THR A 58 -14.61 7.07 11.20
N GLY A 59 -13.81 7.45 10.20
CA GLY A 59 -12.82 6.56 9.58
C GLY A 59 -11.73 6.12 10.56
N PHE A 60 -11.25 7.04 11.41
CA PHE A 60 -10.23 6.77 12.43
C PHE A 60 -10.63 5.69 13.42
N ALA A 61 -11.93 5.57 13.74
CA ALA A 61 -12.42 4.53 14.65
C ALA A 61 -12.34 3.10 14.07
N SER A 62 -12.02 2.97 12.78
CA SER A 62 -11.92 1.69 12.07
C SER A 62 -10.59 1.00 12.28
N GLN A 63 -10.63 -0.33 12.38
CA GLN A 63 -9.45 -1.18 12.60
C GLN A 63 -9.50 -2.40 11.68
N ILE A 64 -8.33 -2.87 11.25
CA ILE A 64 -8.21 -4.18 10.61
C ILE A 64 -8.28 -5.26 11.69
N ARG A 65 -9.16 -6.24 11.50
CA ARG A 65 -9.32 -7.38 12.41
C ARG A 65 -9.31 -8.68 11.66
N SER A 66 -8.75 -9.71 12.31
CA SER A 66 -8.93 -11.08 11.87
C SER A 66 -10.22 -11.65 12.46
N VAL A 67 -11.08 -12.18 11.59
CA VAL A 67 -12.37 -12.77 11.95
C VAL A 67 -12.55 -14.10 11.25
N GLU A 68 -13.40 -14.97 11.78
CA GLU A 68 -13.89 -16.16 11.05
C GLU A 68 -15.14 -15.78 10.28
N LEU A 69 -15.21 -16.17 9.02
CA LEU A 69 -16.35 -15.90 8.16
C LEU A 69 -17.56 -16.73 8.59
N PRO A 70 -18.75 -16.13 8.58
CA PRO A 70 -19.96 -16.78 9.05
C PRO A 70 -20.43 -17.86 8.04
N ASP A 71 -21.17 -18.86 8.52
CA ASP A 71 -21.63 -19.99 7.70
C ASP A 71 -22.57 -19.53 6.56
N GLU A 72 -23.23 -18.38 6.71
CA GLU A 72 -24.15 -17.81 5.71
C GLU A 72 -23.48 -17.41 4.39
N VAL A 73 -22.17 -17.20 4.37
CA VAL A 73 -21.39 -16.86 3.16
C VAL A 73 -20.53 -18.03 2.67
N GLU A 74 -20.75 -19.24 3.20
CA GLU A 74 -20.04 -20.43 2.75
C GLU A 74 -20.36 -20.74 1.29
N GLY A 75 -19.32 -20.96 0.48
CA GLY A 75 -19.44 -21.28 -0.93
C GLY A 75 -19.63 -20.07 -1.84
N ASP A 76 -20.01 -18.90 -1.30
CA ASP A 76 -20.13 -17.65 -2.06
C ASP A 76 -18.80 -17.21 -2.63
N LYS A 77 -18.83 -16.46 -3.73
CA LYS A 77 -17.64 -15.79 -4.24
C LYS A 77 -17.21 -14.69 -3.26
N PHE A 78 -15.92 -14.36 -3.25
CA PHE A 78 -15.37 -13.31 -2.39
C PHE A 78 -16.15 -11.98 -2.50
N CYS A 79 -16.54 -11.57 -3.71
CA CYS A 79 -17.31 -10.34 -3.90
C CYS A 79 -18.73 -10.39 -3.32
N GLU A 80 -19.40 -11.54 -3.42
CA GLU A 80 -20.74 -11.78 -2.86
C GLU A 80 -20.67 -11.79 -1.32
N ALA A 81 -19.68 -12.50 -0.76
CA ALA A 81 -19.41 -12.51 0.67
C ALA A 81 -19.05 -11.11 1.21
N ALA A 82 -18.24 -10.34 0.46
CA ALA A 82 -17.88 -8.97 0.82
C ALA A 82 -19.12 -8.05 0.85
N ALA A 83 -19.99 -8.15 -0.16
CA ALA A 83 -21.24 -7.40 -0.21
C ALA A 83 -22.15 -7.77 0.97
N TRP A 84 -22.28 -9.08 1.25
CA TRP A 84 -23.08 -9.57 2.38
C TRP A 84 -22.58 -9.01 3.71
N LEU A 85 -21.26 -9.05 3.97
CA LEU A 85 -20.65 -8.54 5.20
C LEU A 85 -20.82 -7.03 5.36
N LEU A 86 -20.72 -6.28 4.27
CA LEU A 86 -20.93 -4.84 4.30
C LEU A 86 -22.37 -4.50 4.71
N VAL A 87 -23.35 -5.18 4.11
CA VAL A 87 -24.77 -4.93 4.38
C VAL A 87 -25.19 -5.41 5.76
N HIS A 88 -24.82 -6.64 6.14
CA HIS A 88 -25.36 -7.29 7.34
C HIS A 88 -24.54 -7.04 8.60
N ARG A 89 -23.26 -6.71 8.46
CA ARG A 89 -22.33 -6.54 9.60
C ARG A 89 -21.57 -5.22 9.58
N SER A 90 -21.76 -4.36 8.57
CA SER A 90 -21.00 -3.12 8.39
C SER A 90 -19.48 -3.36 8.43
N GLN A 91 -19.06 -4.48 7.84
CA GLN A 91 -17.66 -4.90 7.76
C GLN A 91 -17.19 -4.85 6.31
N ILE A 92 -16.01 -4.26 6.08
CA ILE A 92 -15.38 -4.25 4.76
C ILE A 92 -14.41 -5.43 4.68
N LEU A 93 -14.73 -6.43 3.86
CA LEU A 93 -13.86 -7.58 3.63
C LEU A 93 -12.67 -7.21 2.75
N VAL A 94 -11.45 -7.39 3.26
CA VAL A 94 -10.20 -7.02 2.55
C VAL A 94 -9.48 -8.24 1.99
N ALA A 95 -9.39 -9.30 2.80
CA ALA A 95 -8.61 -10.49 2.44
C ALA A 95 -9.14 -11.75 3.12
N VAL A 96 -8.82 -12.90 2.54
CA VAL A 96 -9.11 -14.22 3.11
C VAL A 96 -7.82 -15.03 3.29
N VAL A 97 -7.78 -15.86 4.31
CA VAL A 97 -6.66 -16.76 4.60
C VAL A 97 -7.00 -18.13 4.02
N HIS A 98 -6.24 -18.58 3.04
CA HIS A 98 -6.35 -19.90 2.46
C HIS A 98 -5.29 -20.82 3.05
N GLY A 99 -5.71 -21.96 3.61
CA GLY A 99 -4.79 -23.00 4.05
C GLY A 99 -4.37 -23.86 2.86
N LEU A 100 -3.08 -24.13 2.72
CA LEU A 100 -2.59 -25.14 1.78
C LEU A 100 -2.57 -26.50 2.49
N ASP A 101 -3.20 -27.49 1.87
CA ASP A 101 -3.67 -28.73 2.53
C ASP A 101 -2.60 -29.58 3.25
N ASP A 102 -1.30 -29.37 2.99
CA ASP A 102 -0.25 -30.25 3.54
C ASP A 102 0.83 -29.55 4.39
N CYS A 103 0.90 -28.21 4.43
CA CYS A 103 2.15 -27.55 4.85
C CYS A 103 2.06 -26.66 6.11
N ARG A 104 0.91 -26.58 6.80
CA ARG A 104 0.63 -25.48 7.79
C ARG A 104 0.91 -24.08 7.22
N GLN A 105 1.04 -23.96 5.91
CA GLN A 105 1.26 -22.71 5.20
C GLN A 105 -0.10 -22.09 4.96
N GLN A 106 -0.20 -20.82 5.32
CA GLN A 106 -1.37 -20.01 5.12
C GLN A 106 -0.99 -18.93 4.12
N VAL A 107 -1.78 -18.82 3.06
CA VAL A 107 -1.63 -17.77 2.06
C VAL A 107 -2.72 -16.75 2.30
N VAL A 108 -2.36 -15.47 2.35
CA VAL A 108 -3.34 -14.38 2.44
C VAL A 108 -3.64 -13.91 1.03
N LEU A 109 -4.90 -14.02 0.63
CA LEU A 109 -5.39 -13.59 -0.67
C LEU A 109 -6.10 -12.24 -0.53
N LEU A 110 -5.53 -11.19 -1.13
CA LEU A 110 -6.08 -9.83 -1.13
C LEU A 110 -7.11 -9.68 -2.25
N ALA A 111 -8.36 -9.35 -1.91
CA ALA A 111 -9.48 -9.15 -2.83
C ALA A 111 -9.63 -10.18 -3.99
N PRO A 112 -9.59 -11.51 -3.72
CA PRO A 112 -9.59 -12.52 -4.78
C PRO A 112 -10.98 -12.74 -5.40
N MET A 113 -11.30 -12.00 -6.48
CA MET A 113 -12.67 -11.92 -7.05
C MET A 113 -13.37 -13.26 -7.36
N GLN A 114 -12.64 -14.29 -7.80
CA GLN A 114 -13.23 -15.59 -8.18
C GLN A 114 -13.08 -16.67 -7.09
N TYR A 115 -12.45 -16.33 -5.97
CA TYR A 115 -12.23 -17.27 -4.88
C TYR A 115 -13.55 -17.53 -4.15
N ARG A 116 -13.84 -18.79 -3.84
CA ARG A 116 -15.01 -19.18 -3.05
C ARG A 116 -14.64 -19.34 -1.60
N VAL A 117 -15.43 -18.73 -0.73
CA VAL A 117 -15.22 -18.75 0.72
C VAL A 117 -15.51 -20.14 1.27
N SER A 118 -14.62 -20.64 2.13
CA SER A 118 -14.83 -21.90 2.86
C SER A 118 -15.47 -21.66 4.22
N ARG A 119 -16.15 -22.67 4.76
CA ARG A 119 -16.73 -22.60 6.10
C ARG A 119 -15.71 -22.26 7.17
N GLY A 120 -16.06 -21.33 8.07
CA GLY A 120 -15.18 -20.90 9.17
C GLY A 120 -13.84 -20.33 8.70
N GLN A 121 -13.73 -19.93 7.43
CA GLN A 121 -12.48 -19.42 6.89
C GLN A 121 -12.09 -18.13 7.59
N ARG A 122 -10.82 -18.05 8.00
CA ARG A 122 -10.26 -16.82 8.57
C ARG A 122 -10.12 -15.76 7.49
N ALA A 123 -10.52 -14.54 7.82
CA ALA A 123 -10.46 -13.37 6.95
C ALA A 123 -9.94 -12.15 7.69
N PHE A 124 -9.60 -11.11 6.92
CA PHE A 124 -9.28 -9.78 7.42
C PHE A 124 -10.35 -8.80 6.96
N VAL A 125 -10.97 -8.14 7.94
CA VAL A 125 -12.02 -7.14 7.72
C VAL A 125 -11.60 -5.80 8.32
N ILE A 126 -12.07 -4.70 7.74
CA ILE A 126 -12.06 -3.39 8.39
C ILE A 126 -13.41 -3.20 9.07
N GLN A 127 -13.38 -2.91 10.37
CA GLN A 127 -14.58 -2.69 11.18
C GLN A 127 -14.38 -1.52 12.14
N SER A 128 -15.43 -0.72 12.35
CA SER A 128 -15.41 0.30 13.40
C SER A 128 -15.36 -0.33 14.80
N SER A 129 -14.53 0.23 15.67
CA SER A 129 -14.45 -0.17 17.07
C SER A 129 -15.71 0.16 17.87
N THR A 130 -16.50 1.15 17.43
CA THR A 130 -17.75 1.58 18.07
C THR A 130 -18.88 0.57 17.94
N ASP A 131 -18.80 -0.35 16.96
CA ASP A 131 -19.86 -1.33 16.70
C ASP A 131 -19.92 -2.47 17.73
N LYS A 132 -18.98 -2.55 18.69
CA LYS A 132 -18.99 -3.59 19.74
C LYS A 132 -20.25 -3.57 20.62
N HIS A 133 -21.02 -2.48 20.62
CA HIS A 133 -22.24 -2.33 21.42
C HIS A 133 -23.56 -2.35 20.60
N MET A 134 -23.52 -2.42 19.27
CA MET A 134 -24.73 -2.33 18.42
C MET A 134 -25.29 -3.69 17.99
N ALA A 135 -25.32 -4.65 18.90
CA ALA A 135 -25.99 -5.93 18.68
C ALA A 135 -27.51 -5.88 18.92
N ASP A 136 -28.13 -4.69 18.91
CA ASP A 136 -29.58 -4.54 19.01
C ASP A 136 -30.22 -4.76 17.62
N PRO A 137 -30.98 -5.84 17.41
CA PRO A 137 -31.55 -6.18 16.10
C PRO A 137 -32.52 -5.14 15.52
N SER A 138 -33.04 -4.19 16.31
CA SER A 138 -33.97 -3.16 15.82
C SER A 138 -33.33 -2.12 14.89
N ASP A 139 -32.00 -1.94 14.94
CA ASP A 139 -31.28 -0.94 14.12
C ASP A 139 -30.96 -1.43 12.69
N LYS A 140 -31.19 -2.73 12.41
CA LYS A 140 -30.90 -3.35 11.10
C LYS A 140 -31.80 -2.83 9.97
N SER A 141 -33.07 -2.56 10.27
CA SER A 141 -34.05 -2.12 9.25
C SER A 141 -33.77 -0.70 8.75
N GLN A 142 -33.29 0.19 9.63
CA GLN A 142 -32.94 1.56 9.26
C GLN A 142 -31.69 1.58 8.35
N ARG A 143 -30.68 0.75 8.66
CA ARG A 143 -29.45 0.66 7.86
C ARG A 143 -29.65 0.06 6.46
N LEU A 144 -30.53 -0.94 6.31
CA LEU A 144 -30.89 -1.47 4.98
C LEU A 144 -31.48 -0.37 4.11
N HIS A 145 -32.34 0.48 4.67
CA HIS A 145 -32.93 1.60 3.95
C HIS A 145 -31.88 2.67 3.57
N ASP A 146 -30.93 2.97 4.45
CA ASP A 146 -29.85 3.93 4.17
C ASP A 146 -28.83 3.39 3.14
N LEU A 147 -28.52 2.09 3.18
CA LEU A 147 -27.65 1.42 2.20
C LEU A 147 -28.33 1.27 0.84
N GLU A 148 -29.62 0.95 0.79
CA GLU A 148 -30.39 0.96 -0.46
C GLU A 148 -30.44 2.36 -1.07
N ALA A 149 -30.57 3.41 -0.23
CA ALA A 149 -30.47 4.79 -0.68
C ALA A 149 -29.06 5.17 -1.17
N TYR A 150 -28.01 4.61 -0.56
CA TYR A 150 -26.61 4.87 -0.96
C TYR A 150 -26.17 4.06 -2.19
N VAL A 151 -26.69 2.85 -2.38
CA VAL A 151 -26.42 1.98 -3.56
C VAL A 151 -27.24 2.42 -4.77
N ALA A 152 -28.35 3.14 -4.56
CA ALA A 152 -29.10 3.85 -5.61
C ALA A 152 -28.34 5.08 -6.15
N VAL A 153 -27.00 4.99 -6.28
CA VAL A 153 -26.24 5.91 -7.12
C VAL A 153 -26.71 5.70 -8.56
N PRO A 154 -27.19 6.73 -9.27
CA PRO A 154 -27.56 6.58 -10.66
C PRO A 154 -26.34 6.06 -11.43
N GLU A 155 -26.56 5.03 -12.25
CA GLU A 155 -25.59 4.32 -13.11
C GLU A 155 -24.86 5.26 -14.11
N SER A 156 -25.12 6.55 -14.04
CA SER A 156 -24.65 7.62 -14.91
C SER A 156 -24.04 8.80 -14.13
N LEU A 157 -23.25 8.57 -13.07
CA LEU A 157 -22.34 9.61 -12.62
C LEU A 157 -21.29 9.83 -13.72
N PRO A 158 -21.21 11.02 -14.34
CA PRO A 158 -20.16 11.30 -15.31
C PRO A 158 -18.82 11.19 -14.58
N LEU A 159 -17.98 10.26 -15.02
CA LEU A 159 -16.57 10.25 -14.65
C LEU A 159 -16.00 11.60 -15.10
N LEU A 160 -15.90 12.54 -14.16
CA LEU A 160 -15.21 13.80 -14.44
C LEU A 160 -13.78 13.44 -14.84
N PRO A 161 -13.29 13.93 -16.00
CA PRO A 161 -11.92 13.69 -16.42
C PRO A 161 -10.97 14.08 -15.30
N LEU A 162 -9.94 13.27 -15.06
CA LEU A 162 -8.88 13.54 -14.07
C LEU A 162 -8.25 14.95 -14.24
N GLN A 163 -8.39 15.55 -15.43
CA GLN A 163 -8.02 16.94 -15.74
C GLN A 163 -8.83 18.00 -14.99
N ALA A 164 -10.11 17.78 -14.69
CA ALA A 164 -10.96 18.77 -14.01
C ALA A 164 -10.49 19.07 -12.58
N TRP A 165 -9.80 18.12 -11.95
CA TRP A 165 -9.19 18.31 -10.63
C TRP A 165 -7.90 19.15 -10.68
N HIS A 166 -7.21 19.17 -11.83
CA HIS A 166 -6.03 20.01 -12.03
C HIS A 166 -6.39 21.46 -12.35
N ASP A 167 -7.49 21.70 -13.07
CA ASP A 167 -7.91 23.05 -13.45
C ASP A 167 -8.54 23.82 -12.27
N ALA A 168 -9.20 23.12 -11.33
CA ALA A 168 -9.74 23.73 -10.12
C ALA A 168 -8.65 24.26 -9.14
N ALA A 169 -7.41 23.78 -9.28
CA ALA A 169 -6.27 24.28 -8.51
C ALA A 169 -5.52 25.43 -9.21
N ALA A 170 -5.89 25.78 -10.45
CA ALA A 170 -5.19 26.76 -11.29
C ALA A 170 -5.92 28.11 -11.41
N THR A 171 -7.11 28.26 -10.82
CA THR A 171 -7.85 29.53 -10.82
C THR A 171 -7.87 30.16 -9.43
N ASP A 172 -6.73 30.65 -8.97
CA ASP A 172 -6.67 31.56 -7.81
C ASP A 172 -5.62 32.67 -7.99
N ASP A 173 -5.37 33.07 -9.25
CA ASP A 173 -4.62 34.28 -9.59
C ASP A 173 -5.61 35.39 -9.99
N ALA A 174 -6.35 35.89 -9.01
CA ALA A 174 -7.04 37.18 -9.10
C ALA A 174 -6.22 38.23 -8.34
N ASP A 175 -5.73 39.20 -9.11
CA ASP A 175 -4.89 40.35 -8.74
C ASP A 175 -5.48 41.22 -7.60
N PRO A 176 -4.81 41.35 -6.43
CA PRO A 176 -5.17 42.33 -5.41
C PRO A 176 -4.16 43.49 -5.40
N SER A 177 -4.34 44.45 -6.30
CA SER A 177 -3.68 45.75 -6.21
C SER A 177 -4.48 46.70 -5.31
N ALA A 178 -4.02 46.84 -4.05
CA ALA A 178 -3.91 48.08 -3.27
C ALA A 178 -4.11 47.86 -1.76
N ALA A 179 -2.99 47.81 -1.02
CA ALA A 179 -2.73 48.45 0.29
C ALA A 179 -1.74 47.64 1.14
N SER A 180 -0.54 48.20 1.35
CA SER A 180 0.41 47.81 2.40
C SER A 180 -0.14 48.22 3.79
N PRO A 181 0.11 47.46 4.87
CA PRO A 181 1.38 47.60 5.59
C PRO A 181 2.03 46.31 6.15
N SER A 182 3.37 46.39 6.20
CA SER A 182 4.36 45.69 7.05
C SER A 182 3.96 44.50 7.94
N GLY A 183 4.61 43.35 7.70
CA GLY A 183 4.73 42.26 8.68
C GLY A 183 5.58 41.09 8.15
N THR A 184 6.86 41.05 8.51
CA THR A 184 7.84 40.03 8.12
C THR A 184 7.57 38.66 8.76
N ARG A 185 7.22 37.65 7.94
CA ARG A 185 7.40 36.23 8.26
C ARG A 185 7.85 35.44 7.02
N LYS A 186 9.18 35.33 6.83
CA LYS A 186 9.82 34.37 5.92
C LYS A 186 10.79 33.51 6.73
N SER A 187 10.31 32.40 7.28
CA SER A 187 11.15 31.40 7.96
C SER A 187 10.35 30.12 8.24
N SER A 188 10.00 29.38 7.18
CA SER A 188 9.44 28.02 7.34
C SER A 188 9.79 27.08 6.18
N ALA A 189 9.82 27.58 4.94
CA ALA A 189 10.10 26.73 3.77
C ALA A 189 11.56 26.24 3.63
N ILE A 190 12.53 26.95 4.24
CA ILE A 190 13.96 26.57 4.17
C ILE A 190 14.30 25.42 5.14
N ALA A 191 13.49 25.19 6.18
CA ALA A 191 13.74 24.13 7.16
C ALA A 191 13.42 22.72 6.64
N HIS A 192 12.46 22.59 5.71
CA HIS A 192 12.01 21.28 5.23
C HIS A 192 12.98 20.64 4.22
N ALA A 193 13.60 21.45 3.36
CA ALA A 193 14.60 20.98 2.40
C ALA A 193 15.90 20.50 3.08
N SER A 194 16.34 21.21 4.14
CA SER A 194 17.52 20.85 4.92
C SER A 194 17.34 19.53 5.70
N THR A 195 16.11 19.19 6.08
CA THR A 195 15.82 17.96 6.84
C THR A 195 15.90 16.71 5.95
N ILE A 196 15.51 16.82 4.68
CA ILE A 196 15.59 15.73 3.71
C ILE A 196 17.06 15.45 3.34
N GLU A 197 17.86 16.49 3.17
CA GLU A 197 19.29 16.36 2.85
C GLU A 197 20.09 15.75 4.01
N ALA A 198 19.77 16.15 5.25
CA ALA A 198 20.36 15.56 6.46
C ALA A 198 19.99 14.08 6.65
N ALA A 199 18.73 13.70 6.37
CA ALA A 199 18.29 12.30 6.43
C ALA A 199 18.98 11.42 5.36
N THR A 200 19.22 11.96 4.17
CA THR A 200 19.90 11.25 3.08
C THR A 200 21.38 11.03 3.40
N LYS A 201 22.03 12.01 4.03
CA LYS A 201 23.44 11.93 4.45
C LYS A 201 23.65 10.98 5.63
N ALA A 202 22.71 10.92 6.57
CA ALA A 202 22.72 9.96 7.67
C ALA A 202 22.53 8.51 7.17
N PHE A 203 21.73 8.31 6.12
CA PHE A 203 21.54 7.01 5.48
C PHE A 203 22.83 6.52 4.79
N GLN A 204 23.52 7.38 4.05
CA GLN A 204 24.83 7.03 3.44
C GLN A 204 25.93 6.75 4.47
N ALA A 205 25.93 7.46 5.61
CA ALA A 205 26.89 7.21 6.70
C ALA A 205 26.63 5.89 7.43
N ALA A 206 25.38 5.41 7.46
CA ALA A 206 25.01 4.15 8.09
C ALA A 206 25.34 2.90 7.23
N GLN A 207 25.55 3.07 5.92
CA GLN A 207 25.93 1.97 5.02
C GLN A 207 27.44 1.70 4.97
N SER A 208 28.27 2.57 5.58
CA SER A 208 29.73 2.44 5.56
C SER A 208 30.35 1.75 6.78
N SER A 209 29.55 1.12 7.66
CA SER A 209 30.07 0.37 8.81
C SER A 209 29.50 -1.05 8.86
N ASP A 210 30.42 -1.97 9.10
CA ASP A 210 30.24 -3.36 9.53
C ASP A 210 30.15 -4.44 8.43
N VAL A 211 31.37 -4.91 8.12
CA VAL A 211 31.70 -6.24 7.63
C VAL A 211 31.15 -7.30 8.60
N VAL A 212 30.24 -8.16 8.13
CA VAL A 212 29.91 -9.43 8.78
C VAL A 212 30.15 -10.55 7.76
N SER A 213 31.00 -11.50 8.14
CA SER A 213 31.38 -12.68 7.39
C SER A 213 30.22 -13.70 7.25
N PRO A 214 30.26 -14.60 6.25
CA PRO A 214 29.13 -15.46 5.92
C PRO A 214 29.01 -16.61 6.92
N LEU A 215 27.79 -16.80 7.43
CA LEU A 215 27.38 -17.93 8.25
C LEU A 215 26.74 -18.98 7.33
N ASP A 216 27.31 -20.18 7.33
CA ASP A 216 26.81 -21.34 6.59
C ASP A 216 25.40 -21.73 7.02
N THR A 217 24.43 -21.67 6.10
CA THR A 217 23.15 -22.38 6.24
C THR A 217 22.84 -23.16 4.97
N ALA A 218 23.34 -24.40 4.94
CA ALA A 218 22.89 -25.44 4.02
C ALA A 218 21.52 -25.95 4.47
N GLY A 219 20.47 -25.68 3.69
CA GLY A 219 19.13 -26.21 3.97
C GLY A 219 17.98 -25.50 3.26
N ALA A 220 18.17 -25.04 2.02
CA ALA A 220 17.05 -24.55 1.22
C ALA A 220 16.24 -25.75 0.67
N THR A 221 14.97 -25.84 1.03
CA THR A 221 14.05 -26.88 0.57
C THR A 221 13.71 -26.71 -0.93
N SER A 222 13.57 -27.82 -1.64
CA SER A 222 13.38 -27.88 -3.11
C SER A 222 12.23 -27.01 -3.66
N ASP A 223 11.21 -26.71 -2.86
CA ASP A 223 10.05 -25.94 -3.30
C ASP A 223 10.23 -24.42 -3.23
N THR A 224 11.02 -23.93 -2.26
CA THR A 224 11.53 -22.55 -2.26
C THR A 224 12.49 -22.31 -3.41
N GLN A 225 13.30 -23.32 -3.77
CA GLN A 225 14.15 -23.27 -4.95
C GLN A 225 13.32 -23.21 -6.24
N LYS A 226 12.24 -24.00 -6.36
CA LYS A 226 11.33 -23.95 -7.52
C LYS A 226 10.57 -22.63 -7.66
N ALA A 227 10.13 -22.02 -6.56
CA ALA A 227 9.45 -20.72 -6.61
C ALA A 227 10.42 -19.58 -6.97
N CYS A 228 11.64 -19.60 -6.42
CA CYS A 228 12.72 -18.71 -6.85
C CYS A 228 13.12 -18.96 -8.31
N GLU A 229 13.19 -20.21 -8.79
CA GLU A 229 13.45 -20.55 -10.20
C GLU A 229 12.31 -20.11 -11.13
N GLN A 230 11.06 -20.15 -10.69
CA GLN A 230 9.92 -19.68 -11.50
C GLN A 230 9.84 -18.15 -11.58
N LEU A 231 10.17 -17.45 -10.50
CA LEU A 231 10.26 -15.99 -10.50
C LEU A 231 11.49 -15.52 -11.28
N SER A 232 12.67 -16.12 -11.02
CA SER A 232 13.88 -15.83 -11.78
C SER A 232 13.68 -16.13 -13.27
N GLY A 233 12.96 -17.19 -13.63
CA GLY A 233 12.64 -17.51 -15.01
C GLY A 233 11.80 -16.44 -15.73
N LYS A 234 10.93 -15.70 -15.01
CA LYS A 234 10.18 -14.57 -15.61
C LYS A 234 11.07 -13.34 -15.79
N TYR A 235 11.90 -13.01 -14.80
CA TYR A 235 12.81 -11.87 -14.89
C TYR A 235 13.94 -12.13 -15.89
N LEU A 236 14.43 -13.37 -16.02
CA LEU A 236 15.40 -13.78 -17.02
C LEU A 236 14.88 -13.64 -18.44
N ARG A 237 13.62 -14.02 -18.72
CA ARG A 237 13.02 -13.81 -20.06
C ARG A 237 12.93 -12.32 -20.42
N ILE A 238 12.60 -11.50 -19.43
CA ILE A 238 12.56 -10.04 -19.59
C ILE A 238 13.98 -9.52 -19.82
N PHE A 239 14.98 -10.03 -19.10
CA PHE A 239 16.39 -9.70 -19.31
C PHE A 239 16.87 -10.07 -20.71
N GLU A 240 16.59 -11.30 -21.16
CA GLU A 240 16.95 -11.82 -22.49
C GLU A 240 16.29 -11.01 -23.62
N GLU A 241 15.04 -10.57 -23.44
CA GLU A 241 14.34 -9.71 -24.40
C GLU A 241 15.01 -8.34 -24.54
N PHE A 242 15.66 -7.88 -23.46
CA PHE A 242 16.24 -6.54 -23.38
C PHE A 242 17.74 -6.47 -23.67
N ASP A 243 18.47 -7.57 -23.43
CA ASP A 243 19.86 -7.74 -23.85
C ASP A 243 19.93 -8.20 -25.32
N TYR A 244 19.44 -7.35 -26.22
CA TYR A 244 19.39 -7.62 -27.67
C TYR A 244 20.78 -7.85 -28.29
N GLU A 245 21.83 -7.36 -27.64
CA GLU A 245 23.23 -7.57 -28.04
C GLU A 245 23.82 -8.86 -27.47
N HIS A 246 23.06 -9.60 -26.63
CA HIS A 246 23.48 -10.82 -25.94
C HIS A 246 24.82 -10.65 -25.20
N THR A 247 25.01 -9.47 -24.61
CA THR A 247 26.24 -9.12 -23.89
C THR A 247 26.27 -9.67 -22.47
N GLY A 248 25.12 -10.14 -21.97
CA GLY A 248 24.87 -10.48 -20.58
C GLY A 248 24.83 -9.26 -19.67
N ARG A 249 24.74 -8.04 -20.21
CA ARG A 249 24.91 -6.78 -19.48
C ARG A 249 23.96 -5.70 -19.95
N ILE A 250 23.21 -5.11 -19.04
CA ILE A 250 22.32 -3.98 -19.34
C ILE A 250 22.98 -2.68 -18.87
N SER A 251 23.36 -1.80 -19.80
CA SER A 251 23.85 -0.46 -19.45
C SER A 251 22.72 0.45 -18.95
N ALA A 252 23.05 1.45 -18.13
CA ALA A 252 22.06 2.39 -17.60
C ALA A 252 21.22 3.13 -18.66
N SER A 253 21.80 3.39 -19.83
CA SER A 253 21.08 4.03 -20.94
C SER A 253 20.04 3.10 -21.59
N VAL A 254 20.35 1.80 -21.67
CA VAL A 254 19.45 0.77 -22.16
C VAL A 254 18.34 0.53 -21.12
N PHE A 255 18.70 0.42 -19.84
CA PHE A 255 17.75 0.34 -18.73
C PHE A 255 16.72 1.49 -18.74
N HIS A 256 17.16 2.74 -18.93
CA HIS A 256 16.24 3.88 -19.01
C HIS A 256 15.27 3.78 -20.20
N LYS A 257 15.75 3.32 -21.36
CA LYS A 257 14.90 3.09 -22.54
C LYS A 257 13.85 2.01 -22.28
N ILE A 258 14.23 0.94 -21.58
CA ILE A 258 13.34 -0.16 -21.18
C ILE A 258 12.22 0.34 -20.28
N LEU A 259 12.56 1.05 -19.19
CA LEU A 259 11.56 1.63 -18.28
C LEU A 259 10.55 2.51 -19.02
N LYS A 260 11.02 3.32 -19.98
CA LYS A 260 10.14 4.19 -20.77
C LYS A 260 9.25 3.42 -21.74
N ARG A 261 9.81 2.45 -22.48
CA ARG A 261 9.09 1.78 -23.58
C ARG A 261 8.19 0.66 -23.09
N HIS A 262 8.62 -0.13 -22.11
CA HIS A 262 7.91 -1.36 -21.72
C HIS A 262 7.10 -1.21 -20.43
N LEU A 263 7.53 -0.35 -19.49
CA LEU A 263 6.80 -0.11 -18.24
C LEU A 263 5.93 1.14 -18.28
N GLY A 264 5.87 1.83 -19.42
CA GLY A 264 5.08 3.06 -19.58
C GLY A 264 5.57 4.25 -18.73
N MET A 265 6.78 4.17 -18.18
CA MET A 265 7.34 5.21 -17.29
C MET A 265 7.95 6.37 -18.10
N SER A 266 7.21 6.91 -19.07
CA SER A 266 7.67 7.96 -19.98
C SER A 266 8.08 9.26 -19.28
N LYS A 267 7.46 9.56 -18.11
CA LYS A 267 7.72 10.74 -17.29
C LYS A 267 8.95 10.62 -16.37
N LEU A 268 9.61 9.46 -16.35
CA LEU A 268 10.71 9.21 -15.41
C LEU A 268 12.00 9.90 -15.89
N SER A 269 12.51 10.81 -15.06
CA SER A 269 13.73 11.58 -15.37
C SER A 269 14.97 10.69 -15.41
N SER A 270 16.00 11.08 -16.16
CA SER A 270 17.25 10.30 -16.25
C SER A 270 17.91 10.12 -14.87
N LYS A 271 17.76 11.09 -13.96
CA LYS A 271 18.29 11.00 -12.60
C LYS A 271 17.55 9.94 -11.76
N GLN A 272 16.23 9.86 -11.88
CA GLN A 272 15.43 8.82 -11.21
C GLN A 272 15.73 7.43 -11.78
N ALA A 273 15.89 7.32 -13.11
CA ALA A 273 16.24 6.06 -13.76
C ALA A 273 17.61 5.57 -13.28
N ARG A 274 18.56 6.50 -13.14
CA ARG A 274 19.89 6.20 -12.61
C ARG A 274 19.84 5.77 -11.15
N ALA A 275 19.04 6.44 -10.31
CA ALA A 275 18.88 6.02 -8.91
C ALA A 275 18.29 4.61 -8.77
N LEU A 276 17.35 4.22 -9.64
CA LEU A 276 16.83 2.85 -9.70
C LEU A 276 17.87 1.86 -10.23
N PHE A 277 18.66 2.28 -11.20
CA PHE A 277 19.76 1.48 -11.74
C PHE A 277 20.81 1.19 -10.66
N ASP A 278 21.26 2.21 -9.93
CA ASP A 278 22.26 2.10 -8.87
C ASP A 278 21.75 1.26 -7.67
N LEU A 279 20.43 1.04 -7.56
CA LEU A 279 19.85 0.13 -6.58
C LEU A 279 19.99 -1.35 -6.97
N ILE A 280 20.04 -1.64 -8.27
CA ILE A 280 20.13 -2.99 -8.83
C ILE A 280 21.59 -3.37 -9.14
N ASP A 281 22.40 -2.40 -9.59
CA ASP A 281 23.85 -2.50 -9.84
C ASP A 281 24.62 -2.57 -8.51
N THR A 282 24.45 -3.69 -7.79
CA THR A 282 25.01 -3.87 -6.45
C THR A 282 26.53 -3.95 -6.44
N ASP A 283 27.13 -4.42 -7.54
CA ASP A 283 28.58 -4.47 -7.69
C ASP A 283 29.19 -3.15 -8.19
N LEU A 284 28.34 -2.16 -8.49
CA LEU A 284 28.71 -0.83 -9.01
C LEU A 284 29.55 -0.91 -10.30
N SER A 285 29.39 -1.96 -11.10
CA SER A 285 30.11 -2.14 -12.35
C SER A 285 29.66 -1.17 -13.44
N GLY A 286 28.50 -0.51 -13.25
CA GLY A 286 27.86 0.34 -14.24
C GLY A 286 27.02 -0.45 -15.25
N HIS A 287 26.84 -1.75 -15.03
CA HIS A 287 26.09 -2.67 -15.87
C HIS A 287 25.32 -3.66 -15.01
N ILE A 288 24.02 -3.84 -15.26
CA ILE A 288 23.28 -4.89 -14.57
C ILE A 288 23.53 -6.22 -15.29
N SER A 289 24.17 -7.15 -14.58
CA SER A 289 24.42 -8.52 -15.04
C SER A 289 23.23 -9.42 -14.75
N SER A 290 23.12 -10.56 -15.46
CA SER A 290 22.07 -11.55 -15.18
C SER A 290 22.16 -12.16 -13.77
N SER A 291 23.34 -12.10 -13.14
CA SER A 291 23.55 -12.53 -11.75
C SER A 291 23.06 -11.55 -10.69
N GLU A 292 22.75 -10.31 -11.07
CA GLU A 292 22.21 -9.27 -10.17
C GLU A 292 20.67 -9.20 -10.19
N PHE A 293 20.03 -10.06 -10.97
CA PHE A 293 18.58 -10.28 -11.01
C PHE A 293 18.17 -11.50 -10.20
#